data_AF-A0A0R3VVZ3-F1
#
_entry.id   AF-A0A0R3VVZ3-F1
#
_cell.length_a   1.000
_cell.length_b   1.000
_cell.length_c   1.000
_cell.angle_alpha   90.00
_cell.angle_beta   90.00
_cell.angle_gamma   90.00
#
_symmetry.space_group_name_H-M   'P 1'
#
loop_
_entity.id
_entity.type
_entity.pdbx_description
1 polymer ?
#
loop_
_entity_poly.entity_id
_entity_poly.type
_entity_poly.pdbx_seq_one_letter_code
_entity_poly.pdbx_strand_id
1 'polypeptide(L)'
;MGGVSSCPVKLKKTSILRRNKIKDDSKGRTILINNIPTQAEEASQINKRFGDNKLITSHYTWWNFFPVDLYEQFHIIANFFFLLISILYFFGETPINPATTIAPLVVVVGISMIKDAVDDIKRHKTD
;
A
#
# COMPACT_ATOMS: atom_id res chain seq x y z
N MET A 1 -19.01 -51.99 -23.20
CA MET A 1 -18.47 -51.15 -24.28
C MET A 1 -18.69 -49.70 -23.88
N GLY A 2 -17.63 -48.90 -23.78
CA GLY A 2 -17.70 -47.49 -23.35
C GLY A 2 -16.35 -46.98 -22.84
N GLY A 3 -15.36 -46.93 -23.73
CA GLY A 3 -14.02 -46.41 -23.43
C GLY A 3 -14.02 -44.87 -23.44
N VAL A 4 -13.52 -44.27 -22.36
CA VAL A 4 -13.42 -42.82 -22.21
C VAL A 4 -12.21 -42.33 -23.01
N SER A 5 -12.47 -41.70 -24.16
CA SER A 5 -11.44 -41.10 -25.01
C SER A 5 -10.94 -39.80 -24.39
N SER A 6 -9.71 -39.82 -23.87
CA SER A 6 -9.02 -38.59 -23.45
C SER A 6 -8.45 -37.87 -24.67
N CYS A 7 -8.93 -36.65 -24.95
CA CYS A 7 -8.36 -35.78 -25.97
C CYS A 7 -6.96 -35.28 -25.55
N PRO A 8 -5.94 -35.32 -26.42
CA PRO A 8 -4.64 -34.74 -26.11
C PRO A 8 -4.69 -33.22 -26.30
N VAL A 9 -4.56 -32.45 -25.22
CA VAL A 9 -4.39 -31.00 -25.27
C VAL A 9 -2.96 -30.69 -25.72
N LYS A 10 -2.79 -30.32 -27.00
CA LYS A 10 -1.52 -29.80 -27.54
C LYS A 10 -1.26 -28.39 -26.98
N LEU A 11 -0.36 -28.30 -26.01
CA LEU A 11 0.15 -27.03 -25.50
C LEU A 11 1.05 -26.37 -26.55
N LYS A 12 0.56 -25.29 -27.14
CA LYS A 12 1.29 -24.47 -28.11
C LYS A 12 2.30 -23.61 -27.34
N LYS A 13 3.59 -23.81 -27.62
CA LYS A 13 4.68 -23.02 -27.04
C LYS A 13 4.64 -21.60 -27.64
N THR A 14 3.95 -20.69 -26.98
CA THR A 14 3.96 -19.27 -27.36
C THR A 14 5.19 -18.63 -26.73
N SER A 15 6.20 -18.39 -27.56
CA SER A 15 7.33 -17.51 -27.26
C SER A 15 6.85 -16.06 -27.17
N ILE A 16 7.70 -15.21 -26.57
CA ILE A 16 7.56 -13.75 -26.37
C ILE A 16 7.07 -13.37 -24.96
N LEU A 17 7.99 -13.39 -23.99
CA LEU A 17 8.22 -12.25 -23.09
C LEU A 17 9.71 -12.27 -22.71
N ARG A 18 10.49 -11.33 -23.25
CA ARG A 18 11.86 -11.05 -22.81
C ARG A 18 11.77 -10.53 -21.37
N ARG A 19 11.95 -11.43 -20.41
CA ARG A 19 11.97 -11.10 -18.99
C ARG A 19 13.28 -10.37 -18.70
N ASN A 20 13.19 -9.09 -18.35
CA ASN A 20 14.33 -8.35 -17.81
C ASN A 20 14.91 -9.14 -16.63
N LYS A 21 16.23 -9.32 -16.64
CA LYS A 21 16.97 -10.16 -15.72
C LYS A 21 16.99 -9.48 -14.35
N ILE A 22 15.98 -9.74 -13.54
CA ILE A 22 16.00 -9.47 -12.11
C ILE A 22 17.16 -10.29 -11.54
N LYS A 23 18.08 -9.65 -10.82
CA LYS A 23 19.15 -10.34 -10.10
C LYS A 23 18.49 -11.12 -8.96
N ASP A 24 18.19 -12.38 -9.19
CA ASP A 24 17.75 -13.31 -8.15
C ASP A 24 18.98 -13.81 -7.38
N ASP A 25 19.09 -13.42 -6.11
CA ASP A 25 19.97 -14.04 -5.12
C ASP A 25 19.55 -15.50 -4.93
N SER A 26 20.12 -16.36 -5.78
CA SER A 26 19.53 -17.65 -6.16
C SER A 26 19.69 -18.72 -5.07
N LYS A 27 18.77 -18.73 -4.10
CA LYS A 27 18.27 -19.97 -3.48
C LYS A 27 16.89 -20.26 -4.07
N GLY A 28 16.76 -21.37 -4.81
CA GLY A 28 15.47 -21.77 -5.40
C GLY A 28 14.38 -21.98 -4.34
N ARG A 29 13.11 -21.83 -4.72
CA ARG A 29 11.95 -22.09 -3.87
C ARG A 29 11.44 -23.52 -4.11
N THR A 30 11.31 -24.32 -3.06
CA THR A 30 10.74 -25.68 -3.13
C THR A 30 9.31 -25.65 -2.62
N ILE A 31 8.36 -26.08 -3.45
CA ILE A 31 6.94 -26.18 -3.10
C ILE A 31 6.59 -27.67 -3.03
N LEU A 32 6.07 -28.11 -1.87
CA LEU A 32 5.60 -29.47 -1.68
C LEU A 32 4.18 -29.60 -2.26
N ILE A 33 4.00 -30.56 -3.18
CA ILE A 33 2.71 -30.85 -3.82
C ILE A 33 2.22 -32.18 -3.24
N ASN A 34 1.02 -32.17 -2.64
CA ASN A 34 0.36 -33.23 -1.84
C ASN A 34 0.58 -33.14 -0.32
N ASN A 35 -0.54 -33.10 0.40
CA ASN A 35 -0.61 -32.92 1.85
C ASN A 35 -0.43 -34.25 2.61
N ILE A 36 0.70 -34.92 2.39
CA ILE A 36 1.03 -36.16 3.10
C ILE A 36 1.17 -35.78 4.59
N PRO A 37 0.42 -36.40 5.52
CA PRO A 37 0.38 -35.97 6.92
C PRO A 37 1.76 -35.97 7.58
N THR A 38 2.68 -36.80 7.10
CA THR A 38 4.08 -36.90 7.51
C THR A 38 4.93 -35.67 7.17
N GLN A 39 4.47 -34.78 6.27
CA GLN A 39 5.18 -33.56 5.84
C GLN A 39 4.43 -32.26 6.20
N ALA A 40 3.33 -32.35 6.95
CA ALA A 40 2.51 -31.20 7.31
C ALA A 40 3.28 -30.17 8.17
N GLU A 41 4.16 -30.63 9.06
CA GLU A 41 5.00 -29.75 9.88
C GLU A 41 6.09 -29.05 9.06
N GLU A 42 6.72 -29.75 8.11
CA GLU A 42 7.72 -29.17 7.21
C GLU A 42 7.08 -28.17 6.24
N ALA A 43 5.90 -28.48 5.70
CA ALA A 43 5.13 -27.57 4.86
C ALA A 43 4.73 -26.28 5.60
N SER A 44 4.35 -26.37 6.88
CA SER A 44 4.05 -25.19 7.72
C SER A 44 5.28 -24.30 7.90
N GLN A 45 6.45 -24.90 8.13
CA GLN A 45 7.71 -24.17 8.28
C GLN A 45 8.18 -23.53 6.95
N ILE A 46 7.94 -24.18 5.82
CA ILE A 46 8.22 -23.64 4.49
C ILE A 46 7.28 -22.47 4.18
N ASN A 47 5.98 -22.60 4.46
CA ASN A 47 5.00 -21.54 4.21
C ASN A 47 5.27 -20.29 5.06
N LYS A 48 5.68 -20.44 6.33
CA LYS A 48 6.07 -19.30 7.19
C LYS A 48 7.28 -18.51 6.68
N ARG A 49 8.11 -19.09 5.80
CA ARG A 49 9.26 -18.41 5.20
C ARG A 49 8.88 -17.51 4.04
N PHE A 50 7.65 -17.62 3.53
CA PHE A 50 7.16 -16.81 2.42
C PHE A 50 6.05 -15.88 2.91
N GLY A 51 6.01 -14.67 2.36
CA GLY A 51 4.92 -13.75 2.62
C GLY A 51 3.61 -14.28 2.05
N ASP A 52 2.50 -13.93 2.70
CA ASP A 52 1.17 -14.27 2.21
C ASP A 52 0.90 -13.65 0.84
N ASN A 53 0.08 -14.31 0.02
CA ASN A 53 -0.38 -13.77 -1.25
C ASN A 53 -1.49 -12.72 -1.04
N LYS A 54 -1.25 -11.76 -0.16
CA LYS A 54 -2.11 -10.61 0.06
C LYS A 54 -1.54 -9.43 -0.70
N LEU A 55 -2.26 -8.97 -1.72
CA LEU A 55 -1.98 -7.72 -2.39
C LEU A 55 -2.54 -6.60 -1.51
N ILE A 56 -1.69 -5.64 -1.15
CA ILE A 56 -2.09 -4.45 -0.39
C ILE A 56 -1.80 -3.27 -1.30
N THR A 57 -2.86 -2.65 -1.82
CA THR A 57 -2.80 -1.48 -2.70
C THR A 57 -3.09 -0.17 -1.96
N SER A 58 -3.53 -0.27 -0.70
CA SER A 58 -3.65 0.86 0.22
C SER A 58 -2.29 1.45 0.57
N HIS A 59 -2.16 2.77 0.47
CA HIS A 59 -0.92 3.46 0.79
C HIS A 59 -0.84 3.75 2.29
N TYR A 60 -1.99 4.00 2.92
CA TYR A 60 -2.08 4.32 4.32
C TYR A 60 -2.59 3.15 5.14
N THR A 61 -2.13 3.04 6.38
CA THR A 61 -2.76 2.20 7.40
C THR A 61 -3.52 3.11 8.34
N TRP A 62 -4.58 2.61 9.00
CA TRP A 62 -5.42 3.43 9.90
C TRP A 62 -4.63 4.24 10.93
N TRP A 63 -3.53 3.68 11.45
CA TRP A 63 -2.68 4.35 12.45
C TRP A 63 -1.71 5.37 11.84
N ASN A 64 -1.23 5.12 10.62
CA ASN A 64 -0.24 5.97 9.97
C ASN A 64 -0.85 7.00 9.02
N PHE A 65 -2.16 6.94 8.79
CA PHE A 65 -2.89 7.85 7.90
C PHE A 65 -2.68 9.31 8.30
N PHE A 66 -3.04 9.66 9.53
CA PHE A 66 -2.99 11.05 9.99
C PHE A 66 -1.58 11.66 9.98
N PRO A 67 -0.54 11.04 10.58
CA PRO A 67 0.79 11.65 10.62
C PRO A 67 1.47 11.74 9.24
N VAL A 68 1.28 10.75 8.37
CA VAL A 68 1.88 10.75 7.03
C VAL A 68 1.18 11.72 6.11
N ASP A 69 -0.16 11.72 6.10
CA ASP A 69 -0.93 12.63 5.26
C ASP A 69 -0.67 14.09 5.65
N LEU A 70 -0.60 14.38 6.95
CA LEU A 70 -0.26 15.70 7.45
C LEU A 70 1.17 16.14 7.05
N TYR A 71 2.12 15.22 7.11
CA TYR A 71 3.51 15.47 6.68
C TYR A 71 3.55 15.83 5.19
N GLU A 72 2.84 15.08 4.34
CA GLU A 72 2.77 15.32 2.90
C GLU A 72 2.12 16.67 2.59
N GLN A 73 1.04 17.03 3.28
CA GLN A 73 0.39 18.34 3.17
C GLN A 73 1.35 19.47 3.54
N PHE A 74 2.16 19.35 4.59
CA PHE A 74 3.09 20.41 5.01
C PHE A 74 4.37 20.52 4.18
N HIS A 75 4.70 19.53 3.35
CA HIS A 75 5.83 19.63 2.40
C HIS A 75 5.47 20.49 1.17
N ILE A 76 4.19 20.78 0.96
CA ILE A 76 3.74 21.69 -0.08
C ILE A 76 4.00 23.14 0.36
N ILE A 77 4.69 23.90 -0.49
CA ILE A 77 5.14 25.28 -0.22
C ILE A 77 4.01 26.18 0.28
N ALA A 78 2.79 26.03 -0.26
CA ALA A 78 1.63 26.82 0.16
C ALA A 78 1.24 26.55 1.63
N ASN A 79 1.04 25.29 2.00
CA ASN A 79 0.69 24.91 3.37
C ASN A 79 1.83 25.21 4.35
N PHE A 80 3.08 25.05 3.92
CA PHE A 80 4.27 25.41 4.70
C PHE A 80 4.36 26.91 4.99
N PHE A 81 4.06 27.75 3.99
CA PHE A 81 4.02 29.20 4.17
C PHE A 81 2.96 29.61 5.21
N PHE A 82 1.74 29.08 5.10
CA PHE A 82 0.69 29.36 6.08
C PHE A 82 1.04 28.87 7.50
N LEU A 83 1.73 27.73 7.60
CA LEU A 83 2.22 27.21 8.87
C LEU A 83 3.28 28.14 9.50
N LEU A 84 4.27 28.60 8.73
CA LEU A 84 5.30 29.52 9.21
C LEU A 84 4.70 30.84 9.69
N ILE A 85 3.80 31.41 8.89
CA ILE A 85 3.08 32.63 9.26
C ILE A 85 2.26 32.40 10.52
N SER A 86 1.51 31.29 10.61
CA SER A 86 0.74 30.94 11.80
C SER A 86 1.62 30.84 13.06
N ILE A 87 2.81 30.25 12.96
CA ILE A 87 3.75 30.15 14.08
C ILE A 87 4.24 31.55 14.49
N LEU A 88 4.58 32.39 13.51
CA LEU A 88 5.00 33.77 13.76
C LEU A 88 3.91 34.59 14.47
N TYR A 89 2.64 34.43 14.06
CA TYR A 89 1.48 35.08 14.71
C TYR A 89 1.18 34.52 16.11
N PHE A 90 1.50 33.25 16.37
CA PHE A 90 1.28 32.65 17.69
C PHE A 90 2.25 33.18 18.75
N PHE A 91 3.49 33.46 18.35
CA PHE A 91 4.52 34.02 19.25
C PHE A 91 4.61 35.55 19.22
N GLY A 92 4.05 36.20 18.20
CA GLY A 92 4.05 37.66 18.08
C GLY A 92 2.87 38.30 18.82
N GLU A 93 3.15 39.33 19.62
CA GLU A 93 2.12 40.24 20.15
C GLU A 93 1.57 41.13 19.03
N THR A 94 0.76 40.55 18.15
CA THR A 94 0.13 41.26 17.05
C THR A 94 -1.33 41.58 17.39
N PRO A 95 -1.89 42.69 16.85
CA PRO A 95 -3.30 43.03 17.05
C PRO A 95 -4.28 42.10 16.30
N ILE A 96 -3.76 41.16 15.51
CA ILE A 96 -4.55 40.25 14.67
C ILE A 96 -4.77 38.95 15.44
N ASN A 97 -6.01 38.47 15.45
CA ASN A 97 -6.32 37.19 16.10
C ASN A 97 -5.68 36.01 15.33
N PRO A 98 -4.84 35.17 15.98
CA PRO A 98 -4.16 34.04 15.35
C PRO A 98 -5.13 33.01 14.75
N ALA A 99 -6.39 32.97 15.20
CA ALA A 99 -7.41 32.10 14.60
C ALA A 99 -7.65 32.44 13.12
N THR A 100 -7.54 33.71 12.73
CA THR A 100 -7.78 34.17 11.35
C THR A 100 -6.75 33.61 10.37
N THR A 101 -5.51 33.43 10.83
CA THR A 101 -4.41 32.88 10.04
C THR A 101 -4.42 31.35 10.01
N ILE A 102 -4.87 30.71 11.09
CA ILE A 102 -4.94 29.24 11.22
C ILE A 102 -6.16 28.66 10.48
N ALA A 103 -7.29 29.36 10.50
CA ALA A 103 -8.55 28.89 9.92
C ALA A 103 -8.43 28.35 8.47
N PRO A 104 -7.84 29.08 7.50
CA PRO A 104 -7.72 28.56 6.13
C PRO A 104 -6.83 27.32 6.05
N LEU A 105 -5.77 27.23 6.86
CA LEU A 105 -4.88 26.07 6.90
C LEU A 105 -5.63 24.81 7.35
N VAL A 106 -6.40 24.92 8.45
CA VAL A 106 -7.16 23.79 9.01
C VAL A 106 -8.23 23.31 8.03
N VAL A 107 -8.94 24.23 7.37
CA VAL A 107 -9.98 23.88 6.39
C VAL A 107 -9.37 23.14 5.20
N VAL A 108 -8.28 23.66 4.63
CA VAL A 108 -7.64 23.04 3.46
C VAL A 108 -7.07 21.66 3.80
N VAL A 109 -6.31 21.56 4.89
CA VAL A 109 -5.75 20.27 5.34
C VAL A 109 -6.85 19.27 5.68
N GLY A 110 -7.92 19.72 6.34
CA GLY A 110 -9.06 18.86 6.68
C GLY A 110 -9.79 18.32 5.45
N ILE A 111 -10.04 19.15 4.44
CA ILE A 111 -10.69 18.70 3.19
C ILE A 111 -9.79 17.71 2.46
N SER A 112 -8.48 17.97 2.37
CA SER A 112 -7.53 17.06 1.74
C SER A 112 -7.50 15.70 2.46
N MET A 113 -7.36 15.70 3.79
CA MET A 113 -7.41 14.50 4.62
C MET A 113 -8.68 13.69 4.37
N ILE A 114 -9.85 14.33 4.33
CA ILE A 114 -11.12 13.63 4.09
C ILE A 114 -11.12 12.98 2.70
N LYS A 115 -10.70 13.71 1.68
CA LYS A 115 -10.63 13.21 0.30
C LYS A 115 -9.72 11.98 0.24
N ASP A 116 -8.52 12.08 0.79
CA ASP A 116 -7.51 11.04 0.70
C ASP A 116 -7.88 9.83 1.56
N ALA A 117 -8.55 10.03 2.70
CA ALA A 117 -9.15 8.96 3.50
C ALA A 117 -10.24 8.19 2.75
N VAL A 118 -11.15 8.89 2.06
CA VAL A 118 -12.22 8.26 1.27
C VAL A 118 -11.64 7.42 0.13
N ASP A 119 -10.64 7.97 -0.57
CA ASP A 119 -9.96 7.27 -1.66
C ASP A 119 -9.23 6.02 -1.15
N ASP A 120 -8.57 6.10 0.01
CA ASP A 120 -7.85 4.97 0.60
C ASP A 120 -8.80 3.90 1.17
N ILE A 121 -9.96 4.28 1.74
CA ILE A 121 -11.02 3.34 2.16
C ILE A 121 -11.59 2.58 0.96
N LYS A 122 -11.76 3.26 -0.19
CA LYS A 122 -12.26 2.60 -1.41
C LYS A 122 -11.29 1.52 -1.90
N ARG A 123 -9.98 1.77 -1.80
CA ARG A 123 -8.94 0.78 -2.15
C ARG A 123 -8.97 -0.41 -1.19
N HIS A 124 -9.06 -0.15 0.10
CA HIS A 124 -9.19 -1.20 1.13
C HIS A 124 -10.41 -2.10 0.96
N LYS A 125 -11.50 -1.62 0.33
CA LYS A 125 -12.68 -2.42 0.02
C LYS A 125 -12.55 -3.23 -1.27
N THR A 126 -11.63 -2.82 -2.14
CA THR A 126 -11.40 -3.46 -3.44
C THR A 126 -10.37 -4.58 -3.34
N ASP A 127 -9.44 -4.46 -2.38
CA ASP A 127 -8.51 -5.52 -1.95
C ASP A 127 -9.20 -6.57 -1.07
#